data_AF-A0A935PJK2-F1
#
_entry.id   AF-A0A935PJK2-F1
#
_cell.length_a   1.000
_cell.length_b   1.000
_cell.length_c   1.000
_cell.angle_alpha   90.00
_cell.angle_beta   90.00
_cell.angle_gamma   90.00
#
_symmetry.space_group_name_H-M   'P 1'
#
loop_
_entity.id
_entity.type
_entity.pdbx_description
1 polymer ?
#
loop_
_entity_poly.entity_id
_entity_poly.type
_entity_poly.pdbx_seq_one_letter_code
_entity_poly.pdbx_strand_id
1 'polypeptide(L)'
;MILASAVAFGAGAIRWGGLLLLISGMIDTLDGQVARLGGQESRFGAFYDSTLDRVGDGASFIGIAAYLMRAPDVRWRDGAVVLCMVGIVAALLVSYMRARAEGLGLECKVGTAQRAERILGSDSPR
;
A
#
# COMPACT_ATOMS: atom_id res chain seq x y z
N MET A 1 7.74 7.75 3.09
CA MET A 1 6.86 8.94 2.95
C MET A 1 5.39 8.65 3.28
N ILE A 2 4.96 7.40 3.13
CA ILE A 2 3.59 6.96 3.43
C ILE A 2 3.07 7.35 4.83
N LEU A 3 3.89 7.29 5.88
CA LEU A 3 3.48 7.74 7.22
C LEU A 3 3.21 9.25 7.29
N ALA A 4 3.99 10.05 6.57
CA ALA A 4 3.75 11.49 6.48
C ALA A 4 2.46 11.79 5.72
N SER A 5 2.15 11.01 4.69
CA SER A 5 0.85 11.05 4.00
C SER A 5 -0.31 10.74 4.96
N ALA A 6 -0.20 9.67 5.75
CA ALA A 6 -1.21 9.29 6.76
C ALA A 6 -1.46 10.41 7.78
N VAL A 7 -0.40 11.04 8.29
CA VAL A 7 -0.51 12.20 9.19
C VAL A 7 -1.17 13.40 8.50
N ALA A 8 -0.79 13.69 7.25
CA ALA A 8 -1.40 14.77 6.48
C ALA A 8 -2.90 14.53 6.22
N PHE A 9 -3.30 13.28 5.97
CA PHE A 9 -4.72 12.92 5.92
C PHE A 9 -5.42 13.22 7.25
N GLY A 10 -4.88 12.72 8.38
CA GLY A 10 -5.46 12.95 9.71
C GLY A 10 -5.55 14.42 10.12
N ALA A 11 -4.60 15.25 9.68
CA ALA A 11 -4.61 16.69 9.88
C ALA A 11 -5.60 17.46 8.97
N GLY A 12 -6.27 16.78 8.04
CA GLY A 12 -7.20 17.36 7.08
C GLY A 12 -6.55 18.01 5.85
N ALA A 13 -5.23 17.86 5.68
CA ALA A 13 -4.51 18.30 4.49
C ALA A 13 -4.63 17.26 3.35
N ILE A 14 -5.87 16.93 2.94
CA ILE A 14 -6.17 15.80 2.04
C ILE A 14 -5.41 15.85 0.71
N ARG A 15 -5.27 17.04 0.12
CA ARG A 15 -4.51 17.23 -1.13
C ARG A 15 -3.04 16.85 -0.98
N TRP A 16 -2.42 17.26 0.13
CA TRP A 16 -1.03 16.95 0.43
C TRP A 16 -0.85 15.49 0.86
N GLY A 17 -1.80 14.94 1.62
CA GLY A 17 -1.84 13.51 1.94
C GLY A 17 -1.85 12.66 0.67
N GLY A 18 -2.75 12.96 -0.28
CA GLY A 18 -2.80 12.27 -1.57
C GLY A 18 -1.52 12.41 -2.39
N LEU A 19 -0.95 13.61 -2.48
CA LEU A 19 0.31 13.83 -3.20
C LEU A 19 1.47 13.03 -2.59
N LEU A 20 1.62 13.05 -1.26
CA LEU A 20 2.66 12.31 -0.56
C LEU A 20 2.49 10.79 -0.71
N LEU A 21 1.25 10.30 -0.75
CA LEU A 21 0.96 8.88 -1.00
C LEU A 21 1.43 8.46 -2.39
N LEU A 22 1.08 9.25 -3.40
CA LEU A 22 1.48 8.98 -4.80
C LEU A 22 3.00 8.99 -4.95
N ILE A 23 3.68 9.98 -4.38
CA ILE A 23 5.15 10.07 -4.44
C ILE A 23 5.79 8.89 -3.68
N SER A 24 5.25 8.48 -2.53
CA SER A 24 5.76 7.31 -1.80
C SER A 24 5.69 6.07 -2.68
N GLY A 25 4.53 5.77 -3.28
CA GLY A 25 4.38 4.59 -4.13
C GLY A 25 5.29 4.61 -5.37
N MET A 26 5.56 5.79 -5.94
CA MET A 26 6.53 5.91 -7.03
C MET A 26 7.95 5.58 -6.56
N ILE A 27 8.38 6.11 -5.42
CA ILE A 27 9.73 5.86 -4.87
C ILE A 27 9.89 4.39 -4.51
N ASP A 28 8.91 3.78 -3.84
CA ASP A 28 8.97 2.37 -3.43
C ASP A 28 9.13 1.44 -4.65
N THR A 29 8.43 1.73 -5.76
CA THR A 29 8.61 0.96 -7.01
C THR A 29 10.00 1.13 -7.64
N LEU A 30 10.59 2.31 -7.55
CA LEU A 30 11.94 2.59 -8.07
C LEU A 30 13.00 1.91 -7.22
N ASP A 31 12.91 2.01 -5.89
CA ASP A 31 13.86 1.41 -4.95
C ASP A 31 13.88 -0.12 -5.09
N GLY A 32 12.69 -0.74 -5.25
CA GLY A 32 12.59 -2.17 -5.53
C GLY A 32 13.23 -2.59 -6.86
N GLN A 33 13.14 -1.76 -7.91
CA GLN A 33 13.81 -2.03 -9.19
C GLN A 33 15.34 -1.86 -9.08
N VAL A 34 15.80 -0.83 -8.38
CA VAL A 34 17.23 -0.57 -8.16
C VAL A 34 17.86 -1.68 -7.32
N ALA A 35 17.19 -2.15 -6.27
CA ALA A 35 17.67 -3.26 -5.44
C ALA A 35 17.82 -4.57 -6.23
N ARG A 36 16.86 -4.88 -7.11
CA ARG A 36 16.92 -6.03 -8.03
C ARG A 36 18.12 -5.96 -8.98
N LEU A 37 18.30 -4.81 -9.62
CA LEU A 37 19.40 -4.60 -10.58
C LEU A 37 20.77 -4.58 -9.91
N GLY A 38 20.84 -4.09 -8.66
CA GLY A 38 22.07 -4.02 -7.87
C GLY A 38 22.46 -5.31 -7.14
N GLY A 39 21.64 -6.37 -7.21
CA GLY A 39 21.92 -7.65 -6.53
C GLY A 39 21.96 -7.56 -5.00
N GLN A 40 21.38 -6.52 -4.40
CA GLN A 40 21.41 -6.26 -2.95
C GLN A 40 20.14 -6.76 -2.22
N GLU A 41 19.45 -7.75 -2.78
CA GLU A 41 18.24 -8.30 -2.17
C GLU A 41 18.59 -9.27 -1.03
N SER A 42 18.09 -8.99 0.17
CA SER A 42 18.19 -9.92 1.31
C SER A 42 16.80 -10.39 1.74
N ARG A 43 16.70 -11.65 2.18
CA ARG A 43 15.42 -12.22 2.67
C ARG A 43 14.85 -11.43 3.85
N PHE A 44 15.73 -10.94 4.73
CA PHE A 44 15.34 -10.08 5.84
C PHE A 44 14.84 -8.71 5.37
N GLY A 45 15.55 -8.09 4.41
CA GLY A 45 15.14 -6.82 3.82
C GLY A 45 13.76 -6.90 3.17
N ALA A 46 13.51 -7.93 2.36
CA ALA A 46 12.19 -8.15 1.75
C ALA A 46 11.07 -8.36 2.79
N PHE A 47 11.37 -9.05 3.91
CA PHE A 47 10.41 -9.19 5.01
C PHE A 47 10.13 -7.84 5.71
N TYR A 48 11.18 -7.07 5.98
CA TYR A 48 11.08 -5.78 6.65
C TYR A 48 10.31 -4.76 5.81
N ASP A 49 10.70 -4.61 4.55
CA ASP A 49 10.07 -3.73 3.55
C ASP A 49 8.58 -4.00 3.43
N SER A 50 8.23 -5.26 3.14
CA SER A 50 6.84 -5.66 3.00
C SER A 50 6.04 -5.49 4.31
N THR A 51 6.66 -5.62 5.48
CA THR A 51 5.98 -5.36 6.77
C THR A 51 5.68 -3.87 6.94
N LEU A 52 6.63 -3.00 6.59
CA LEU A 52 6.44 -1.56 6.64
C LEU A 52 5.38 -1.07 5.67
N ASP A 53 5.28 -1.65 4.47
CA ASP A 53 4.22 -1.34 3.51
C ASP A 53 2.83 -1.53 4.12
N ARG A 54 2.62 -2.63 4.84
CA ARG A 54 1.34 -2.96 5.47
C ARG A 54 1.01 -2.00 6.61
N VAL A 55 2.02 -1.56 7.35
CA VAL A 55 1.87 -0.50 8.36
C VAL A 55 1.48 0.82 7.67
N GLY A 56 2.10 1.14 6.53
CA GLY A 56 1.80 2.32 5.72
C GLY A 56 0.37 2.34 5.17
N ASP A 57 -0.09 1.23 4.61
CA ASP A 57 -1.46 1.06 4.12
C ASP A 57 -2.47 1.26 5.26
N GLY A 58 -2.25 0.57 6.38
CA GLY A 58 -3.10 0.71 7.56
C GLY A 58 -3.14 2.14 8.11
N ALA A 59 -1.97 2.77 8.23
CA ALA A 59 -1.86 4.15 8.69
C ALA A 59 -2.61 5.13 7.77
N SER A 60 -2.56 4.92 6.46
CA SER A 60 -3.24 5.77 5.48
C SER A 60 -4.76 5.72 5.64
N PHE A 61 -5.34 4.52 5.74
CA PHE A 61 -6.77 4.36 6.01
C PHE A 61 -7.19 4.93 7.37
N ILE A 62 -6.35 4.77 8.40
CA ILE A 62 -6.59 5.36 9.73
C ILE A 62 -6.59 6.89 9.66
N GLY A 63 -5.62 7.50 8.95
CA GLY A 63 -5.55 8.95 8.76
C GLY A 63 -6.78 9.50 8.06
N ILE A 64 -7.25 8.82 7.01
CA ILE A 64 -8.48 9.18 6.29
C ILE A 64 -9.71 9.05 7.21
N ALA A 65 -9.82 7.94 7.95
CA ALA A 65 -10.93 7.74 8.89
C ALA A 65 -10.94 8.82 10.00
N ALA A 66 -9.78 9.15 10.56
CA ALA A 66 -9.64 10.20 11.57
C ALA A 66 -10.07 11.57 11.06
N TYR A 67 -9.76 11.91 9.81
CA TYR A 67 -10.28 13.12 9.17
C TYR A 67 -11.79 13.08 9.02
N LEU A 68 -12.33 11.98 8.48
CA LEU A 68 -13.76 11.82 8.25
C LEU A 68 -14.55 11.99 9.55
N MET A 69 -14.07 11.42 10.67
CA MET A 69 -14.70 11.57 11.99
C MET A 69 -14.82 13.04 12.45
N ARG A 70 -13.92 13.92 12.00
CA ARG A 70 -13.88 15.35 12.37
C ARG A 70 -14.56 16.26 11.35
N ALA A 71 -14.90 15.77 10.16
CA ALA A 71 -15.49 16.56 9.08
C ALA A 71 -17.03 16.58 9.20
N PRO A 72 -17.64 17.72 9.58
CA PRO A 72 -19.10 17.81 9.78
C PRO A 72 -19.90 17.82 8.46
N ASP A 73 -19.29 18.21 7.35
CA ASP A 73 -19.99 18.46 6.07
C ASP A 73 -20.14 17.20 5.18
N VAL A 74 -19.65 16.04 5.63
CA VAL A 74 -19.66 14.80 4.82
C VAL A 74 -20.97 14.03 5.05
N ARG A 75 -21.89 14.10 4.07
CA ARG A 75 -23.23 13.48 4.13
C ARG A 75 -23.24 11.97 4.44
N TRP A 76 -22.20 11.24 4.04
CA TRP A 76 -22.06 9.77 4.19
C TRP A 76 -20.87 9.37 5.06
N ARG A 77 -20.55 10.18 6.07
CA ARG A 77 -19.36 10.02 6.92
C ARG A 77 -19.27 8.63 7.56
N ASP A 78 -20.32 8.18 8.24
CA ASP A 78 -20.26 6.95 9.03
C ASP A 78 -20.04 5.74 8.12
N GLY A 79 -20.70 5.71 6.95
CA GLY A 79 -20.45 4.70 5.92
C GLY A 79 -19.04 4.76 5.34
N ALA A 80 -18.49 5.96 5.14
CA ALA A 80 -17.12 6.13 4.65
C ALA A 80 -16.07 5.65 5.69
N VAL A 81 -16.31 5.87 6.98
CA VAL A 81 -15.46 5.37 8.05
C VAL A 81 -15.51 3.83 8.13
N VAL A 82 -16.70 3.23 8.00
CA VAL A 82 -16.82 1.77 7.89
C VAL A 82 -16.07 1.25 6.66
N LEU A 83 -16.16 1.94 5.53
CA LEU A 83 -15.43 1.56 4.32
C LEU A 83 -13.91 1.60 4.51
N CYS A 84 -13.39 2.59 5.25
CA CYS A 84 -11.96 2.62 5.64
C CYS A 84 -11.59 1.40 6.49
N MET A 85 -12.41 1.01 7.46
CA MET A 85 -12.15 -0.19 8.28
C MET A 85 -12.16 -1.47 7.44
N VAL A 86 -13.15 -1.63 6.57
CA VAL A 86 -13.22 -2.75 5.61
C VAL A 86 -12.00 -2.75 4.69
N GLY A 87 -11.55 -1.57 4.24
CA GLY A 87 -10.34 -1.39 3.44
C GLY A 87 -9.08 -1.89 4.13
N ILE A 88 -8.90 -1.58 5.42
CA ILE A 88 -7.77 -2.08 6.23
C ILE A 88 -7.80 -3.61 6.29
N VAL A 89 -8.96 -4.19 6.62
CA VAL A 89 -9.12 -5.65 6.70
C VAL A 89 -8.82 -6.30 5.35
N ALA A 90 -9.34 -5.74 4.26
CA ALA A 90 -9.10 -6.24 2.92
C ALA A 90 -7.62 -6.17 2.52
N ALA A 91 -6.92 -5.05 2.80
CA ALA A 91 -5.50 -4.89 2.51
C ALA A 91 -4.63 -5.91 3.25
N LEU A 92 -4.92 -6.13 4.53
CA LEU A 92 -4.24 -7.16 5.35
C LEU A 92 -4.56 -8.57 4.87
N LEU A 93 -5.81 -8.88 4.53
CA LEU A 93 -6.21 -10.18 4.02
C LEU A 93 -5.55 -10.52 2.69
N VAL A 94 -5.46 -9.57 1.76
CA VAL A 94 -4.77 -9.77 0.47
C VAL A 94 -3.29 -10.08 0.70
N SER A 95 -2.63 -9.32 1.58
CA SER A 95 -1.23 -9.56 1.95
C SER A 95 -1.03 -10.93 2.60
N TYR A 96 -1.92 -11.31 3.52
CA TYR A 96 -1.87 -12.59 4.22
C TYR A 96 -2.08 -13.77 3.27
N MET A 97 -3.10 -13.70 2.40
CA MET A 97 -3.39 -14.76 1.45
C MET A 97 -2.20 -15.02 0.51
N ARG A 98 -1.54 -13.95 0.03
CA ARG A 98 -0.32 -14.08 -0.78
C ARG A 98 0.81 -14.75 -0.01
N ALA A 99 1.16 -14.23 1.18
CA ALA A 99 2.23 -14.79 1.99
C ALA A 99 1.96 -16.25 2.40
N ARG A 100 0.69 -16.58 2.70
CA ARG A 100 0.28 -17.94 3.05
C ARG A 100 0.36 -18.90 1.86
N ALA A 101 -0.04 -18.47 0.67
CA ALA A 101 0.06 -19.27 -0.55
C ALA A 101 1.52 -19.57 -0.90
N GLU A 102 2.38 -18.54 -0.89
CA GLU A 102 3.82 -18.69 -1.12
C GLU A 102 4.47 -19.61 -0.08
N GLY A 103 4.07 -19.49 1.20
CA GLY A 103 4.53 -20.38 2.27
C GLY A 103 4.08 -21.84 2.13
N LEU A 104 3.04 -22.12 1.33
CA LEU A 104 2.59 -23.47 0.96
C LEU A 104 3.19 -23.96 -0.36
N GLY A 105 4.09 -23.18 -0.98
CA GLY A 105 4.69 -23.50 -2.28
C GLY A 105 3.77 -23.25 -3.48
N LEU A 106 2.69 -22.49 -3.30
CA LEU A 106 1.77 -22.09 -4.38
C LEU A 106 2.22 -20.75 -4.97
N GLU A 107 2.37 -20.68 -6.29
CA GLU A 107 2.64 -19.41 -6.97
C GLU A 107 1.37 -18.54 -7.02
N CYS A 108 1.31 -17.50 -6.20
CA CYS A 108 0.27 -16.48 -6.28
C CYS A 108 0.63 -15.42 -7.34
N LYS A 109 0.58 -15.80 -8.62
CA LYS A 109 0.84 -14.87 -9.75
C LYS A 109 -0.28 -13.85 -9.99
N VAL A 110 -1.48 -14.02 -9.41
CA VAL A 110 -2.65 -13.19 -9.74
C VAL A 110 -2.76 -11.97 -8.79
N GLY A 111 -2.70 -10.76 -9.35
CA GLY A 111 -2.89 -9.50 -8.63
C GLY A 111 -2.65 -8.27 -9.50
N THR A 112 -3.18 -7.10 -9.14
CA THR A 112 -3.07 -5.83 -9.89
C THR A 112 -1.64 -5.41 -10.22
N ALA A 113 -0.63 -5.87 -9.47
CA ALA A 113 0.79 -5.70 -9.77
C ALA A 113 1.20 -6.24 -11.15
N GLN A 114 0.70 -7.41 -11.57
CA GLN A 114 0.94 -7.93 -12.93
C GLN A 114 0.33 -7.02 -14.01
N ARG A 115 -0.74 -6.28 -13.70
CA ARG A 115 -1.35 -5.35 -14.66
C ARG A 115 -0.45 -4.13 -14.88
N ALA A 116 0.20 -3.63 -13.82
CA ALA A 116 1.18 -2.55 -13.94
C ALA A 116 2.44 -3.00 -14.68
N GLU A 117 2.96 -4.20 -14.38
CA GLU A 117 4.12 -4.79 -15.06
C GLU A 117 3.86 -5.06 -16.56
N ARG A 118 2.64 -5.51 -16.91
CA ARG A 118 2.21 -5.71 -18.29
C ARG A 118 2.01 -4.39 -19.05
N ILE A 119 1.68 -3.30 -18.36
CA ILE A 119 1.60 -1.95 -18.95
C ILE A 119 3.00 -1.35 -19.14
N LEU A 120 3.95 -1.61 -18.23
CA LEU A 120 5.33 -1.15 -18.33
C LEU A 120 6.22 -1.99 -19.27
N GLY A 121 5.71 -3.10 -19.83
CA GLY A 121 6.45 -3.90 -20.80
C GLY A 121 7.59 -4.73 -20.22
N SER A 122 7.57 -5.06 -18.92
CA SER A 122 8.59 -5.89 -18.26
C SER A 122 8.39 -7.40 -18.47
N ASP A 123 7.34 -7.82 -19.17
CA ASP A 123 7.15 -9.20 -19.61
C ASP A 123 8.07 -9.49 -20.81
N SER A 124 9.38 -9.54 -20.59
CA SER A 124 10.27 -10.26 -21.50
C SER A 124 10.31 -11.72 -21.05
N PRO A 125 9.78 -12.67 -21.83
CA PRO A 125 9.92 -14.09 -21.52
C PRO A 125 11.41 -14.45 -21.57
N ARG A 126 11.93 -14.95 -20.45
CA ARG A 126 13.10 -15.83 -20.45
C ARG A 126 12.60 -17.26 -20.43
#